data_AF-A0A0M3J208-F1
#
_entry.id   AF-A0A0M3J208-F1
#
_cell.length_a   1.000
_cell.length_b   1.000
_cell.length_c   1.000
_cell.angle_alpha   90.00
_cell.angle_beta   90.00
_cell.angle_gamma   90.00
#
_symmetry.space_group_name_H-M   'P 1'
#
loop_
_entity.id
_entity.type
_entity.pdbx_description
1 polymer ?
#
loop_
_entity_poly.entity_id
_entity_poly.type
_entity_poly.pdbx_seq_one_letter_code
_entity_poly.pdbx_strand_id
1 'polypeptide(L)'
;MVNEMEVPPTTAERLEFLSKLEPGLRHPDSPDWFNREYNEKLKQSFIWAAPYDARFPQVRKQRQCFAYYVDFHRCQELMGEDYKPCKFFKNVYKDICPGFWVEKWDELVEEGRFPAKFDRMVGELIDAKEIERRESYIRASNRPYSLIDPFTWRYPEKSAACIGGLSLIALHLNNLWYKKPFYYAIFPRLAFVAVASGLGYLLGEVREHHYRTRDAVIEHYISLHPKDFDHLKEYNGRPFEQILLPWYPKRTQYRKFD
;
A
#
# COMPACT_ATOMS: atom_id res chain seq x y z
N MET A 1 32.34 -1.77 21.44
CA MET A 1 33.20 -1.78 20.23
C MET A 1 32.35 -2.35 19.12
N VAL A 2 31.87 -1.52 18.21
CA VAL A 2 31.08 -2.00 17.07
C VAL A 2 32.02 -2.84 16.23
N ASN A 3 31.76 -4.15 16.14
CA ASN A 3 32.44 -4.98 15.15
C ASN A 3 32.18 -4.32 13.79
N GLU A 4 33.22 -3.79 13.15
CA GLU A 4 33.10 -3.30 11.78
C GLU A 4 32.69 -4.47 10.90
N MET A 5 31.39 -4.56 10.61
CA MET A 5 30.88 -5.57 9.69
C MET A 5 31.44 -5.25 8.31
N GLU A 6 32.33 -6.11 7.82
CA GLU A 6 32.85 -6.01 6.46
C GLU A 6 31.72 -6.27 5.46
N VAL A 7 31.38 -5.24 4.68
CA VAL A 7 30.36 -5.37 3.63
C VAL A 7 31.02 -5.98 2.39
N PRO A 8 30.52 -7.11 1.89
CA PRO A 8 31.07 -7.75 0.69
C PRO A 8 30.91 -6.84 -0.54
N PRO A 9 31.90 -6.80 -1.44
CA PRO A 9 31.80 -6.00 -2.67
C PRO A 9 30.78 -6.59 -3.63
N THR A 10 30.16 -5.72 -4.43
CA THR A 10 29.20 -6.12 -5.48
C THR A 10 29.89 -6.86 -6.63
N THR A 11 29.11 -7.54 -7.49
CA THR A 11 29.65 -8.16 -8.73
C THR A 11 30.38 -7.16 -9.61
N ALA A 12 29.86 -5.93 -9.74
CA ALA A 12 30.48 -4.86 -10.52
C ALA A 12 31.83 -4.41 -9.92
N GLU A 13 31.88 -4.18 -8.61
CA GLU A 13 33.13 -3.82 -7.93
C GLU A 13 34.18 -4.95 -8.01
N ARG A 14 33.74 -6.21 -7.89
CA ARG A 14 34.60 -7.39 -8.09
C ARG A 14 35.11 -7.47 -9.52
N LEU A 15 34.25 -7.21 -10.51
CA LEU A 15 34.61 -7.16 -11.93
C LEU A 15 35.67 -6.08 -12.21
N GLU A 16 35.53 -4.88 -11.66
CA GLU A 16 36.52 -3.81 -11.78
C GLU A 16 37.84 -4.14 -11.09
N PHE A 17 37.79 -4.85 -9.97
CA PHE A 17 38.99 -5.34 -9.30
C PHE A 17 39.70 -6.40 -10.14
N LEU A 18 38.95 -7.38 -10.67
CA LEU A 18 39.47 -8.44 -11.50
C LEU A 18 40.02 -7.93 -12.84
N SER A 19 39.36 -6.93 -13.45
CA SER A 19 39.83 -6.32 -14.70
C SER A 19 41.16 -5.58 -14.54
N LYS A 20 41.52 -5.15 -13.31
CA LYS A 20 42.82 -4.56 -12.99
C LYS A 20 43.90 -5.59 -12.67
N LEU A 21 43.52 -6.80 -12.24
CA LEU A 21 44.45 -7.84 -11.80
C LEU A 21 44.82 -8.82 -12.89
N GLU A 22 43.86 -9.20 -13.73
CA GLU A 22 44.07 -10.23 -14.75
C GLU A 22 44.30 -9.59 -16.13
N PRO A 23 45.25 -10.08 -16.94
CA PRO A 23 45.12 -9.94 -18.38
C PRO A 23 43.81 -10.64 -18.79
N GLY A 24 42.94 -9.95 -19.53
CA GLY A 24 41.63 -10.49 -19.95
C GLY A 24 41.70 -11.86 -20.63
N LEU A 25 40.54 -12.51 -20.83
CA LEU A 25 40.34 -13.88 -21.35
C LEU A 25 41.59 -14.78 -21.37
N ARG A 26 41.65 -15.73 -20.43
CA ARG A 26 42.72 -16.74 -20.34
C ARG A 26 43.12 -17.28 -21.71
N HIS A 27 44.42 -17.49 -21.93
CA HIS A 27 44.90 -18.16 -23.14
C HIS A 27 44.53 -19.65 -23.09
N PRO A 28 44.04 -20.26 -24.21
CA PRO A 28 43.71 -21.69 -24.25
C PRO A 28 44.84 -22.62 -23.82
N ASP A 29 46.08 -22.19 -24.02
CA ASP A 29 47.30 -22.97 -23.70
C ASP A 29 47.79 -22.80 -22.26
N SER A 30 47.08 -22.04 -21.42
CA SER A 30 47.47 -21.87 -20.02
C SER A 30 47.19 -23.14 -19.19
N PRO A 31 48.06 -23.49 -18.23
CA PRO A 31 47.85 -24.67 -17.36
C PRO A 31 46.59 -24.53 -16.50
N ASP A 32 46.12 -23.31 -16.30
CA ASP A 32 44.92 -22.99 -15.51
C ASP A 32 43.62 -23.15 -16.29
N TRP A 33 43.67 -23.33 -17.62
CA TRP A 33 42.50 -23.39 -18.49
C TRP A 33 41.54 -24.52 -18.10
N PHE A 34 42.08 -25.72 -17.83
CA PHE A 34 41.31 -26.91 -17.45
C PHE A 34 41.37 -27.22 -15.93
N ASN A 35 41.92 -26.33 -15.10
CA ASN A 35 42.04 -26.58 -13.66
C ASN A 35 40.71 -26.34 -12.94
N ARG A 36 40.14 -27.39 -12.32
CA ARG A 36 38.87 -27.32 -11.59
C ARG A 36 38.95 -26.40 -10.38
N GLU A 37 39.99 -26.50 -9.57
CA GLU A 37 40.13 -25.73 -8.31
C GLU A 37 40.20 -24.23 -8.60
N TYR A 38 40.97 -23.86 -9.62
CA TYR A 38 41.05 -22.49 -10.08
C TYR A 38 39.68 -21.97 -10.56
N ASN A 39 38.97 -22.77 -11.36
CA ASN A 39 37.63 -22.43 -11.86
C ASN A 39 36.59 -22.29 -10.74
N GLU A 40 36.61 -23.14 -9.71
CA GLU A 40 35.72 -23.04 -8.56
C GLU A 40 36.02 -21.80 -7.71
N LYS A 41 37.30 -21.50 -7.47
CA LYS A 41 37.73 -20.31 -6.76
C LYS A 41 37.29 -19.03 -7.47
N LEU A 42 37.44 -18.98 -8.80
CA LEU A 42 36.95 -17.88 -9.62
C LEU A 42 35.43 -17.71 -9.56
N LYS A 43 34.67 -18.81 -9.63
CA LYS A 43 33.20 -18.75 -9.51
C LYS A 43 32.77 -18.16 -8.17
N GLN A 44 33.45 -18.55 -7.08
CA GLN A 44 33.18 -18.05 -5.73
C GLN A 44 33.60 -16.59 -5.54
N SER A 45 34.73 -16.17 -6.11
CA SER A 45 35.21 -14.80 -5.99
C SER A 45 34.41 -13.82 -6.86
N PHE A 46 33.93 -14.26 -8.02
CA PHE A 46 33.27 -13.40 -8.99
C PHE A 46 31.83 -13.04 -8.62
N ILE A 47 31.03 -14.04 -8.24
CA ILE A 47 29.58 -13.86 -8.08
C ILE A 47 29.26 -13.34 -6.68
N TRP A 48 28.54 -12.23 -6.63
CA TRP A 48 27.83 -11.75 -5.45
C TRP A 48 26.36 -12.11 -5.61
N ALA A 49 25.73 -12.53 -4.51
CA ALA A 49 24.30 -12.78 -4.43
C ALA A 49 23.79 -12.31 -3.07
N ALA A 50 22.65 -11.64 -3.07
CA ALA A 50 21.99 -11.24 -1.83
C ALA A 50 21.73 -12.47 -0.93
N PRO A 51 22.00 -12.36 0.39
CA PRO A 51 21.78 -13.46 1.31
C PRO A 51 20.27 -13.77 1.47
N TYR A 52 19.98 -15.00 1.90
CA TYR A 52 18.61 -15.41 2.19
C TYR A 52 18.07 -14.68 3.42
N ASP A 53 17.00 -13.93 3.24
CA ASP A 53 16.27 -13.25 4.33
C ASP A 53 15.06 -14.09 4.74
N ALA A 54 15.08 -14.60 5.98
CA ALA A 54 14.01 -15.41 6.55
C ALA A 54 12.67 -14.66 6.66
N ARG A 55 12.67 -13.32 6.62
CA ARG A 55 11.44 -12.50 6.58
C ARG A 55 10.65 -12.69 5.27
N PHE A 56 11.32 -13.12 4.20
CA PHE A 56 10.76 -13.23 2.86
C PHE A 56 10.99 -14.62 2.25
N PRO A 57 10.38 -15.68 2.81
CA PRO A 57 10.55 -17.05 2.32
C PRO A 57 9.91 -17.28 0.95
N GLN A 58 8.97 -16.43 0.55
CA GLN A 58 8.34 -16.53 -0.77
C GLN A 58 9.31 -16.26 -1.92
N VAL A 59 9.02 -16.90 -3.07
CA VAL A 59 9.70 -16.66 -4.35
C VAL A 59 9.45 -15.23 -4.87
N ARG A 60 8.31 -14.63 -4.49
CA ARG A 60 7.95 -13.25 -4.86
C ARG A 60 8.77 -12.24 -4.05
N LYS A 61 9.79 -11.66 -4.70
CA LYS A 61 10.78 -10.76 -4.08
C LYS A 61 10.39 -9.27 -4.03
N GLN A 62 9.19 -8.91 -4.49
CA GLN A 62 8.72 -7.52 -4.52
C GLN A 62 8.75 -6.85 -3.13
N ARG A 63 8.26 -7.55 -2.10
CA ARG A 63 8.28 -7.05 -0.71
C ARG A 63 9.69 -6.96 -0.14
N GLN A 64 10.55 -7.90 -0.51
CA GLN A 64 11.95 -7.89 -0.11
C GLN A 64 12.65 -6.66 -0.72
N CYS A 65 12.53 -6.48 -2.03
CA CYS A 65 13.05 -5.30 -2.74
C CYS A 65 12.62 -3.97 -2.08
N PHE A 66 11.31 -3.78 -1.87
CA PHE A 66 10.81 -2.55 -1.25
C PHE A 66 11.33 -2.36 0.18
N ALA A 67 11.37 -3.41 0.99
CA ALA A 67 11.87 -3.33 2.36
C ALA A 67 13.36 -2.92 2.41
N TYR A 68 14.20 -3.51 1.56
CA TYR A 68 15.63 -3.20 1.52
C TYR A 68 15.91 -1.79 0.97
N TYR A 69 15.11 -1.28 0.02
CA TYR A 69 15.19 0.11 -0.44
C TYR A 69 14.88 1.08 0.71
N VAL A 70 13.78 0.84 1.43
CA VAL A 70 13.40 1.66 2.59
C VAL A 70 14.45 1.56 3.72
N ASP A 71 14.97 0.37 3.99
CA ASP A 71 15.98 0.16 5.03
C ASP A 71 17.31 0.88 4.70
N PHE A 72 17.67 1.01 3.42
CA PHE A 72 18.84 1.80 2.99
C PHE A 72 18.68 3.29 3.34
N HIS A 73 17.58 3.93 2.93
CA HIS A 73 17.34 5.35 3.22
C HIS A 73 17.21 5.61 4.73
N ARG A 74 16.54 4.71 5.47
CA ARG A 74 16.49 4.74 6.94
C ARG A 74 17.87 4.69 7.57
N CYS A 75 18.74 3.83 7.05
CA CYS A 75 20.09 3.68 7.57
C CYS A 75 20.90 4.97 7.37
N GLN A 76 20.77 5.62 6.20
CA GLN A 76 21.43 6.89 5.92
C GLN A 76 20.96 8.01 6.85
N GLU A 77 19.65 8.10 7.10
CA GLU A 77 19.11 9.12 8.01
C GLU A 77 19.52 8.93 9.46
N LEU A 78 19.49 7.67 9.96
CA LEU A 78 19.77 7.38 11.37
C LEU A 78 21.27 7.40 11.70
N MET A 79 22.09 6.85 10.81
CA MET A 79 23.51 6.61 11.08
C MET A 79 24.43 7.58 10.32
N GLY A 80 23.90 8.35 9.37
CA GLY A 80 24.66 9.18 8.45
C GLY A 80 25.12 8.44 7.20
N GLU A 81 25.53 9.20 6.17
CA GLU A 81 25.94 8.66 4.86
C GLU A 81 27.22 7.79 4.94
N ASP A 82 28.10 8.06 5.91
CA ASP A 82 29.41 7.40 6.05
C ASP A 82 29.34 6.03 6.75
N TYR A 83 28.16 5.58 7.17
CA TYR A 83 28.02 4.32 7.88
C TYR A 83 28.18 3.12 6.93
N LYS A 84 29.34 2.47 6.96
CA LYS A 84 29.71 1.34 6.07
C LYS A 84 28.61 0.28 5.94
N PRO A 85 27.93 -0.18 7.02
CA PRO A 85 26.87 -1.18 6.92
C PRO A 85 25.64 -0.75 6.11
N CYS A 86 25.38 0.54 5.90
CA CYS A 86 24.29 0.98 5.01
C CYS A 86 24.52 0.52 3.56
N LYS A 87 25.80 0.37 3.15
CA LYS A 87 26.17 -0.17 1.83
C LYS A 87 25.61 -1.58 1.60
N PHE A 88 25.45 -2.39 2.65
CA PHE A 88 24.88 -3.72 2.53
C PHE A 88 23.44 -3.67 2.01
N PHE A 89 22.59 -2.80 2.58
CA PHE A 89 21.21 -2.63 2.10
C PHE A 89 21.19 -2.15 0.66
N LYS A 90 22.12 -1.26 0.30
CA LYS A 90 22.31 -0.76 -1.06
C LYS A 90 22.59 -1.85 -2.07
N ASN A 91 23.52 -2.74 -1.75
CA ASN A 91 23.88 -3.86 -2.61
C ASN A 91 22.68 -4.80 -2.79
N VAL A 92 21.99 -5.14 -1.69
CA VAL A 92 20.87 -6.10 -1.73
C VAL A 92 19.68 -5.58 -2.54
N TYR A 93 19.25 -4.32 -2.35
CA TYR A 93 18.12 -3.83 -3.15
C TYR A 93 18.50 -3.68 -4.63
N LYS A 94 19.74 -3.28 -4.96
CA LYS A 94 20.19 -3.20 -6.35
C LYS A 94 20.23 -4.56 -7.06
N ASP A 95 20.47 -5.65 -6.34
CA ASP A 95 20.45 -7.00 -6.94
C ASP A 95 19.03 -7.52 -7.15
N ILE A 96 18.11 -7.22 -6.23
CA ILE A 96 16.76 -7.80 -6.23
C ILE A 96 15.76 -6.94 -7.01
N CYS A 97 15.91 -5.61 -6.95
CA CYS A 97 14.95 -4.68 -7.53
C CYS A 97 15.18 -4.48 -9.03
N PRO A 98 14.10 -4.47 -9.83
CA PRO A 98 14.18 -3.97 -11.20
C PRO A 98 14.59 -2.49 -11.21
N GLY A 99 15.47 -2.08 -12.13
CA GLY A 99 15.99 -0.70 -12.22
C GLY A 99 14.89 0.36 -12.34
N PHE A 100 13.87 0.11 -13.17
CA PHE A 100 12.74 1.02 -13.35
C PHE A 100 11.87 1.23 -12.09
N TRP A 101 11.93 0.33 -11.10
CA TRP A 101 11.29 0.56 -9.80
C TRP A 101 12.10 1.53 -8.96
N VAL A 102 13.41 1.34 -8.94
CA VAL A 102 14.34 2.19 -8.18
C VAL A 102 14.28 3.62 -8.72
N GLU A 103 14.39 3.80 -10.04
CA GLU A 103 14.29 5.12 -10.69
C GLU A 103 12.98 5.85 -10.32
N LYS A 104 11.85 5.16 -10.42
CA LYS A 104 10.55 5.72 -10.06
C LYS A 104 10.44 6.04 -8.57
N TRP A 105 11.03 5.23 -7.70
CA TRP A 105 11.04 5.49 -6.27
C TRP A 105 11.94 6.67 -5.93
N ASP A 106 13.10 6.78 -6.57
CA ASP A 106 14.01 7.92 -6.41
C ASP A 106 13.31 9.23 -6.83
N GLU A 107 12.59 9.25 -7.96
CA GLU A 107 11.73 10.40 -8.36
C GLU A 107 10.69 10.74 -7.28
N LEU A 108 9.99 9.74 -6.74
CA LEU A 108 8.98 9.95 -5.69
C LEU A 108 9.58 10.45 -4.37
N VAL A 109 10.82 10.06 -4.07
CA VAL A 109 11.57 10.53 -2.90
C VAL A 109 11.99 11.98 -3.09
N GLU A 110 12.53 12.34 -4.26
CA GLU A 110 12.87 13.72 -4.62
C GLU A 110 11.65 14.65 -4.59
N GLU A 111 10.48 14.18 -5.04
CA GLU A 111 9.22 14.91 -4.96
C GLU A 111 8.60 14.95 -3.55
N GLY A 112 9.12 14.17 -2.59
CA GLY A 112 8.54 14.03 -1.25
C GLY A 112 7.17 13.33 -1.21
N ARG A 113 6.83 12.55 -2.24
CA ARG A 113 5.55 11.81 -2.36
C ARG A 113 5.67 10.31 -2.07
N PHE A 114 6.86 9.86 -1.68
CA PHE A 114 7.11 8.44 -1.42
C PHE A 114 6.25 7.92 -0.24
N PRO A 115 5.60 6.74 -0.38
CA PRO A 115 4.61 6.28 0.60
C PRO A 115 5.21 5.79 1.93
N ALA A 116 6.51 5.45 1.97
CA ALA A 116 7.15 4.99 3.19
C ALA A 116 7.87 6.15 3.89
N LYS A 117 7.83 6.13 5.22
CA LYS A 117 8.63 7.04 6.04
C LYS A 117 10.02 6.46 6.27
N PHE A 118 11.03 7.28 6.02
CA PHE A 118 12.42 6.99 6.36
C PHE A 118 12.73 7.42 7.80
N ASP A 119 12.15 8.53 8.26
CA ASP A 119 12.23 8.91 9.67
C ASP A 119 11.54 7.87 10.55
N ARG A 120 12.36 7.09 11.26
CA ARG A 120 11.91 6.25 12.36
C ARG A 120 12.29 6.91 13.68
N MET A 121 11.91 8.17 13.84
CA MET A 121 11.64 8.66 15.18
C MET A 121 10.43 7.87 15.72
N VAL A 122 10.64 7.25 16.88
CA VAL A 122 9.63 6.58 17.68
C VAL A 122 8.37 7.43 17.72
N GLY A 123 7.30 6.98 17.06
CA GLY A 123 5.97 7.59 17.13
C GLY A 123 5.96 9.09 16.83
N GLU A 124 6.14 9.48 15.57
CA GLU A 124 5.67 10.79 15.14
C GLU A 124 4.17 10.90 15.42
N LEU A 125 3.83 11.71 16.43
CA LEU A 125 2.55 12.37 16.54
C LEU A 125 2.29 13.03 15.19
N ILE A 126 1.39 12.45 14.39
CA ILE A 126 0.85 13.14 13.22
C ILE A 126 0.40 14.50 13.75
N ASP A 127 0.87 15.59 13.14
CA ASP A 127 0.52 16.94 13.59
C ASP A 127 -1.00 17.02 13.76
N ALA A 128 -1.46 17.58 14.89
CA ALA A 128 -2.88 17.59 15.24
C ALA A 128 -3.73 18.21 14.12
N LYS A 129 -3.15 19.17 13.38
CA LYS A 129 -3.76 19.79 12.19
C LYS A 129 -3.93 18.83 11.01
N GLU A 130 -2.99 17.93 10.79
CA GLU A 130 -3.08 16.91 9.73
C GLU A 130 -4.08 15.81 10.10
N ILE A 131 -4.21 15.46 11.38
CA ILE A 131 -5.27 14.57 11.87
C ILE A 131 -6.63 15.22 11.65
N GLU A 132 -6.81 16.46 12.08
CA GLU A 132 -8.06 17.22 11.90
C GLU A 132 -8.44 17.34 10.41
N ARG A 133 -7.46 17.59 9.54
CA ARG A 133 -7.65 17.57 8.09
C ARG A 133 -8.18 16.22 7.62
N ARG A 134 -7.59 15.10 8.06
CA ARG A 134 -8.04 13.74 7.68
C ARG A 134 -9.44 13.43 8.21
N GLU A 135 -9.70 13.74 9.47
CA GLU A 135 -11.00 13.53 10.12
C GLU A 135 -12.11 14.35 9.42
N SER A 136 -11.79 15.56 8.99
CA SER A 136 -12.74 16.40 8.26
C SER A 136 -13.21 15.75 6.95
N TYR A 137 -12.35 15.01 6.24
CA TYR A 137 -12.71 14.31 4.99
C TYR A 137 -13.36 12.94 5.21
N ILE A 138 -13.25 12.36 6.41
CA ILE A 138 -13.91 11.09 6.77
C ILE A 138 -15.41 11.32 6.97
N ARG A 139 -15.81 12.47 7.55
CA ARG A 139 -17.22 12.80 7.74
C ARG A 139 -17.92 13.04 6.40
N ALA A 140 -19.09 12.42 6.24
CA ALA A 140 -19.97 12.69 5.11
C ALA A 140 -20.39 14.17 5.13
N SER A 141 -20.56 14.80 3.96
CA SER A 141 -20.90 16.22 3.70
C SER A 141 -19.79 17.27 3.73
N ASN A 142 -18.58 16.95 4.23
CA ASN A 142 -17.44 17.88 4.20
C ASN A 142 -16.57 17.76 2.94
N ARG A 143 -16.82 16.75 2.10
CA ARG A 143 -16.08 16.58 0.83
C ARG A 143 -16.58 17.59 -0.21
N PRO A 144 -15.70 18.17 -1.03
CA PRO A 144 -16.12 19.04 -2.11
C PRO A 144 -17.02 18.27 -3.08
N TYR A 145 -18.13 18.90 -3.46
CA TYR A 145 -19.07 18.32 -4.42
C TYR A 145 -18.42 18.28 -5.81
N SER A 146 -18.41 17.11 -6.44
CA SER A 146 -17.98 16.94 -7.83
C SER A 146 -19.12 16.34 -8.65
N LEU A 147 -19.45 16.97 -9.78
CA LEU A 147 -20.53 16.48 -10.64
C LEU A 147 -20.20 15.11 -11.27
N ILE A 148 -18.92 14.85 -11.54
CA ILE A 148 -18.46 13.65 -12.25
C ILE A 148 -18.42 12.43 -11.33
N ASP A 149 -18.07 12.60 -10.05
CA ASP A 149 -17.92 11.47 -9.13
C ASP A 149 -19.21 11.26 -8.32
N PRO A 150 -19.97 10.17 -8.56
CA PRO A 150 -21.22 9.93 -7.85
C PRO A 150 -21.03 9.74 -6.33
N PHE A 151 -19.80 9.48 -5.90
CA PHE A 151 -19.47 9.28 -4.48
C PHE A 151 -19.42 10.58 -3.67
N THR A 152 -19.21 11.74 -4.30
CA THR A 152 -19.17 13.05 -3.62
C THR A 152 -20.55 13.67 -3.43
N TRP A 153 -21.57 13.15 -4.13
CA TRP A 153 -22.94 13.63 -4.06
C TRP A 153 -23.56 13.42 -2.68
N ARG A 154 -24.56 14.26 -2.34
CA ARG A 154 -25.33 14.12 -1.10
C ARG A 154 -26.20 12.86 -1.15
N TYR A 155 -26.60 12.35 0.02
CA TYR A 155 -27.44 11.15 0.10
C TYR A 155 -28.80 11.28 -0.63
N PRO A 156 -29.52 12.41 -0.57
CA PRO A 156 -30.75 12.61 -1.34
C PRO A 156 -30.56 12.56 -2.86
N GLU A 157 -29.43 13.05 -3.35
CA GLU A 157 -29.09 13.01 -4.78
C GLU A 157 -28.77 11.58 -5.22
N LYS A 158 -28.04 10.84 -4.39
CA LYS A 158 -27.77 9.41 -4.62
C LYS A 158 -29.05 8.60 -4.66
N SER A 159 -29.97 8.81 -3.72
CA SER A 159 -31.26 8.10 -3.72
C SER A 159 -32.12 8.47 -4.92
N ALA A 160 -32.17 9.76 -5.30
CA ALA A 160 -32.86 10.20 -6.51
C ALA A 160 -32.28 9.54 -7.78
N ALA A 161 -30.95 9.50 -7.91
CA ALA A 161 -30.27 8.87 -9.03
C ALA A 161 -30.51 7.35 -9.09
N CYS A 162 -30.44 6.66 -7.95
CA CYS A 162 -30.72 5.22 -7.87
C CYS A 162 -32.17 4.90 -8.27
N ILE A 163 -33.15 5.63 -7.72
CA ILE A 163 -34.58 5.39 -8.05
C ILE A 163 -34.89 5.78 -9.49
N GLY A 164 -34.33 6.89 -10.00
CA GLY A 164 -34.43 7.27 -11.39
C GLY A 164 -33.86 6.22 -12.35
N GLY A 165 -32.66 5.70 -12.04
CA GLY A 165 -32.02 4.62 -12.79
C GLY A 165 -32.84 3.32 -12.77
N LEU A 166 -33.31 2.89 -11.61
CA LEU A 166 -34.19 1.72 -11.48
C LEU A 166 -35.50 1.90 -12.25
N SER A 167 -36.07 3.11 -12.26
CA SER A 167 -37.28 3.44 -13.03
C SER A 167 -37.04 3.33 -14.53
N LEU A 168 -35.91 3.85 -15.04
CA LEU A 168 -35.54 3.71 -16.45
C LEU A 168 -35.31 2.25 -16.84
N ILE A 169 -34.64 1.47 -15.99
CA ILE A 169 -34.43 0.03 -16.22
C ILE A 169 -35.78 -0.70 -16.24
N ALA A 170 -36.68 -0.41 -15.28
CA ALA A 170 -38.01 -1.01 -15.25
C ALA A 170 -38.84 -0.66 -16.50
N LEU A 171 -38.79 0.59 -16.97
CA LEU A 171 -39.43 1.01 -18.21
C LEU A 171 -38.83 0.32 -19.44
N HIS A 172 -37.51 0.14 -19.47
CA HIS A 172 -36.82 -0.59 -20.53
C HIS A 172 -37.25 -2.06 -20.56
N LEU A 173 -37.26 -2.73 -19.41
CA LEU A 173 -37.73 -4.12 -19.27
C LEU A 173 -39.20 -4.26 -19.66
N ASN A 174 -40.04 -3.30 -19.27
CA ASN A 174 -41.45 -3.26 -19.67
C ASN A 174 -41.60 -3.15 -21.21
N ASN A 175 -40.77 -2.32 -21.86
CA ASN A 175 -40.76 -2.21 -23.32
C ASN A 175 -40.36 -3.51 -23.99
N LEU A 176 -39.32 -4.19 -23.49
CA LEU A 176 -38.89 -5.48 -24.00
C LEU A 176 -39.99 -6.54 -23.85
N TRP A 177 -40.63 -6.60 -22.68
CA TRP A 177 -41.70 -7.58 -22.40
C TRP A 177 -42.91 -7.41 -23.33
N TYR A 178 -43.35 -6.17 -23.54
CA TYR A 178 -44.51 -5.85 -24.40
C TYR A 178 -44.15 -5.55 -25.86
N LYS A 179 -42.88 -5.74 -26.26
CA LYS A 179 -42.37 -5.45 -27.61
C LYS A 179 -42.69 -4.03 -28.10
N LYS A 180 -42.62 -3.04 -27.20
CA LYS A 180 -42.85 -1.63 -27.53
C LYS A 180 -41.54 -0.93 -27.90
N PRO A 181 -41.53 0.01 -28.86
CA PRO A 181 -40.32 0.77 -29.18
C PRO A 181 -39.91 1.68 -28.01
N PHE A 182 -38.63 2.06 -27.96
CA PHE A 182 -38.08 2.83 -26.83
C PHE A 182 -38.78 4.18 -26.62
N TYR A 183 -39.23 4.83 -27.70
CA TYR A 183 -39.90 6.13 -27.69
C TYR A 183 -41.41 6.06 -27.37
N TYR A 184 -41.96 4.87 -27.17
CA TYR A 184 -43.38 4.71 -26.84
C TYR A 184 -43.74 5.52 -25.58
N ALA A 185 -44.71 6.42 -25.70
CA ALA A 185 -45.23 7.24 -24.60
C ALA A 185 -44.12 7.97 -23.82
N ILE A 186 -43.19 8.63 -24.52
CA ILE A 186 -42.01 9.26 -23.92
C ILE A 186 -42.36 10.32 -22.87
N PHE A 187 -43.29 11.23 -23.14
CA PHE A 187 -43.68 12.30 -22.22
C PHE A 187 -44.27 11.81 -20.88
N PRO A 188 -45.30 10.94 -20.85
CA PRO A 188 -45.83 10.44 -19.58
C PRO A 188 -44.82 9.56 -18.83
N ARG A 189 -43.88 8.90 -19.53
CA ARG A 189 -42.82 8.10 -18.90
C ARG A 189 -41.71 8.97 -18.29
N LEU A 190 -41.32 10.05 -18.96
CA LEU A 190 -40.41 11.04 -18.39
C LEU A 190 -41.04 11.70 -17.14
N ALA A 191 -42.34 11.99 -17.18
CA ALA A 191 -43.06 12.47 -16.00
C ALA A 191 -43.05 11.44 -14.87
N PHE A 192 -43.28 10.15 -15.17
CA PHE A 192 -43.18 9.07 -14.18
C PHE A 192 -41.78 8.98 -13.55
N VAL A 193 -40.72 9.00 -14.37
CA VAL A 193 -39.33 8.96 -13.87
C VAL A 193 -39.03 10.18 -13.02
N ALA A 194 -39.49 11.37 -13.41
CA ALA A 194 -39.31 12.59 -12.61
C ALA A 194 -40.01 12.48 -11.23
N VAL A 195 -41.24 11.97 -11.20
CA VAL A 195 -41.97 11.74 -9.94
C VAL A 195 -41.27 10.68 -9.07
N ALA A 196 -40.84 9.56 -9.67
CA ALA A 196 -40.13 8.51 -8.94
C ALA A 196 -38.80 9.00 -8.37
N SER A 197 -38.01 9.74 -9.15
CA SER A 197 -36.76 10.37 -8.68
C SER A 197 -37.03 11.40 -7.58
N GLY A 198 -38.10 12.20 -7.69
CA GLY A 198 -38.53 13.14 -6.65
C GLY A 198 -38.90 12.45 -5.34
N LEU A 199 -39.65 11.35 -5.40
CA LEU A 199 -39.92 10.50 -4.23
C LEU A 199 -38.64 9.91 -3.64
N GLY A 200 -37.71 9.46 -4.49
CA GLY A 200 -36.39 9.00 -4.08
C GLY A 200 -35.59 10.07 -3.34
N TYR A 201 -35.66 11.33 -3.80
CA TYR A 201 -35.02 12.47 -3.14
C TYR A 201 -35.63 12.71 -1.75
N LEU A 202 -36.96 12.74 -1.63
CA LEU A 202 -37.65 12.96 -0.36
C LEU A 202 -37.33 11.86 0.67
N LEU A 203 -37.33 10.59 0.24
CA LEU A 203 -36.92 9.48 1.11
C LEU A 203 -35.46 9.60 1.54
N GLY A 204 -34.59 10.08 0.64
CA GLY A 204 -33.21 10.38 0.93
C GLY A 204 -33.03 11.50 1.95
N GLU A 205 -33.84 12.55 1.88
CA GLU A 205 -33.82 13.68 2.83
C GLU A 205 -34.27 13.24 4.23
N VAL A 206 -35.35 12.45 4.33
CA VAL A 206 -35.81 11.87 5.60
C VAL A 206 -34.73 10.97 6.22
N ARG A 207 -34.09 10.14 5.39
CA ARG A 207 -32.98 9.28 5.80
C ARG A 207 -31.78 10.10 6.27
N GLU A 208 -31.43 11.16 5.55
CA GLU A 208 -30.32 12.06 5.91
C GLU A 208 -30.61 12.77 7.24
N HIS A 209 -31.83 13.26 7.45
CA HIS A 209 -32.25 13.84 8.73
C HIS A 209 -32.09 12.86 9.89
N HIS A 210 -32.56 11.62 9.73
CA HIS A 210 -32.41 10.57 10.74
C HIS A 210 -30.93 10.31 11.10
N TYR A 211 -30.05 10.16 10.10
CA TYR A 211 -28.63 9.93 10.37
C TYR A 211 -27.95 11.13 11.03
N ARG A 212 -28.26 12.36 10.59
CA ARG A 212 -27.72 13.56 11.24
C ARG A 212 -28.16 13.66 12.70
N THR A 213 -29.44 13.35 13.00
CA THR A 213 -29.90 13.34 14.40
C THR A 213 -29.22 12.26 15.23
N ARG A 214 -29.05 11.06 14.68
CA ARG A 214 -28.34 9.96 15.35
C ARG A 214 -26.89 10.33 15.64
N ASP A 215 -26.19 10.85 14.64
CA ASP A 215 -24.77 11.21 14.76
C ASP A 215 -24.59 12.37 15.75
N ALA A 216 -25.47 13.38 15.73
CA ALA A 216 -25.46 14.46 16.73
C ALA A 216 -25.69 13.95 18.16
N VAL A 217 -26.59 12.97 18.36
CA VAL A 217 -26.82 12.34 19.67
C VAL A 217 -25.59 11.56 20.12
N ILE A 218 -24.95 10.81 19.21
CA ILE A 218 -23.72 10.06 19.51
C ILE A 218 -22.57 11.01 19.87
N GLU A 219 -22.36 12.07 19.09
CA GLU A 219 -21.32 13.07 19.36
C GLU A 219 -21.53 13.75 20.71
N HIS A 220 -22.77 14.14 21.02
CA HIS A 220 -23.13 14.69 22.32
C HIS A 220 -22.93 13.69 23.45
N TYR A 221 -23.24 12.40 23.25
CA TYR A 221 -23.01 11.37 24.25
C TYR A 221 -21.51 11.16 24.53
N ILE A 222 -20.68 11.12 23.49
CA ILE A 222 -19.23 10.98 23.59
C ILE A 222 -18.61 12.18 24.32
N SER A 223 -19.10 13.40 24.07
CA SER A 223 -18.59 14.60 24.72
C SER A 223 -18.94 14.66 26.21
N LEU A 224 -20.11 14.15 26.61
CA LEU A 224 -20.52 14.03 28.01
C LEU A 224 -19.76 12.94 28.78
N HIS A 225 -19.34 11.86 28.10
CA HIS A 225 -18.71 10.69 28.72
C HIS A 225 -17.27 10.47 28.22
N PRO A 226 -16.36 11.44 28.40
CA PRO A 226 -15.01 11.32 27.85
C PRO A 226 -14.26 10.10 28.37
N LYS A 227 -14.53 9.69 29.62
CA LYS A 227 -13.88 8.54 30.28
C LYS A 227 -14.23 7.19 29.65
N ASP A 228 -15.45 7.02 29.15
CA ASP A 228 -15.88 5.77 28.51
C ASP A 228 -15.20 5.58 27.15
N PHE A 229 -14.79 6.68 26.54
CA PHE A 229 -14.21 6.75 25.20
C PHE A 229 -12.72 7.11 25.19
N ASP A 230 -12.00 6.93 26.31
CA ASP A 230 -10.57 7.26 26.37
C ASP A 230 -9.72 6.46 25.37
N HIS A 231 -10.14 5.24 25.03
CA HIS A 231 -9.51 4.41 23.99
C HIS A 231 -9.58 5.01 22.58
N LEU A 232 -10.55 5.90 22.30
CA LEU A 232 -10.65 6.59 21.00
C LEU A 232 -9.64 7.73 20.86
N LYS A 233 -9.06 8.21 21.97
CA LYS A 233 -8.04 9.27 21.98
C LYS A 233 -6.62 8.73 21.83
N GLU A 234 -6.41 7.43 22.03
CA GLU A 234 -5.11 6.78 21.86
C GLU A 234 -4.83 6.49 20.36
N TYR A 235 -4.41 7.52 19.63
CA TYR A 235 -4.10 7.40 18.19
C TYR A 235 -2.97 6.42 17.87
N ASN A 236 -2.04 6.21 18.80
CA ASN A 236 -0.82 5.44 18.58
C ASN A 236 -1.00 3.93 18.78
N GLY A 237 -2.20 3.48 19.21
CA GLY A 237 -2.45 2.10 19.59
C GLY A 237 -1.47 1.59 20.66
N ARG A 238 -1.52 0.29 20.94
CA ARG A 238 -0.49 -0.37 21.75
C ARG A 238 0.44 -1.15 20.81
N PRO A 239 1.75 -1.17 21.05
CA PRO A 239 2.66 -1.99 20.26
C PRO A 239 2.30 -3.48 20.40
N PHE A 240 2.56 -4.27 19.36
CA PHE A 240 2.31 -5.72 19.37
C PHE A 240 3.04 -6.46 20.49
N GLU A 241 4.13 -5.91 21.02
CA GLU A 241 4.82 -6.42 22.21
C GLU A 241 3.92 -6.42 23.45
N GLN A 242 3.07 -5.40 23.61
CA GLN A 242 2.12 -5.28 24.73
C GLN A 242 0.81 -6.06 24.48
N ILE A 243 0.57 -6.51 23.24
CA ILE A 243 -0.61 -7.27 22.82
C ILE A 243 -0.17 -8.68 22.39
N LEU A 244 0.31 -9.48 23.33
CA LEU A 244 0.58 -10.90 23.09
C LEU A 244 -0.75 -11.67 23.10
N LEU A 245 -1.34 -11.86 21.92
CA LEU A 245 -2.47 -12.76 21.76
C LEU A 245 -1.99 -14.22 21.81
N PRO A 246 -2.77 -15.14 22.41
CA PRO A 246 -2.46 -16.56 22.34
C PRO A 246 -2.43 -17.02 20.88
N TRP A 247 -1.33 -17.66 20.47
CA TRP A 247 -1.20 -18.23 19.14
C TRP A 247 -1.89 -19.59 19.07
N TYR A 248 -2.92 -19.70 18.24
CA TYR A 248 -3.62 -20.97 17.97
C TYR A 248 -3.15 -21.54 16.63
N PRO A 249 -2.21 -22.50 16.61
CA PRO A 249 -1.80 -23.13 15.37
C PRO A 249 -2.95 -23.90 14.74
N LYS A 250 -3.27 -23.60 13.49
CA LYS A 250 -4.11 -24.47 12.66
C LYS A 250 -3.27 -25.68 12.23
N ARG A 251 -3.17 -26.69 13.09
CA ARG A 251 -2.55 -27.97 12.73
C ARG A 251 -3.46 -28.66 11.73
N THR A 252 -3.08 -28.69 10.45
CA THR A 252 -3.67 -29.64 9.51
C THR A 252 -3.39 -31.03 10.07
N GLN A 253 -4.43 -31.83 10.23
CA GLN A 253 -4.36 -33.19 10.77
C GLN A 253 -3.56 -34.08 9.82
N TYR A 254 -2.23 -34.07 9.91
CA TYR A 254 -1.42 -35.18 9.41
C TYR A 254 -1.42 -36.24 10.50
N ARG A 255 -2.39 -37.16 10.46
CA ARG A 255 -2.23 -38.46 11.10
C ARG A 255 -1.00 -39.12 10.45
N LYS A 256 -0.10 -39.66 11.28
CA LYS A 256 1.07 -40.43 10.84
C LYS A 256 0.63 -41.45 9.79
N PHE A 257 1.42 -41.58 8.72
CA PHE A 257 1.41 -42.77 7.88
C PHE A 257 2.01 -43.90 8.72
N ASP A 258 1.19 -44.92 9.00
CA ASP A 258 1.67 -46.27 9.36
C ASP A 258 2.07 -47.02 8.08
#